data_AF-A0A7Y4Y9N3-F1
#
_entry.id   AF-A0A7Y4Y9N3-F1
#
_cell.length_a   1.000
_cell.length_b   1.000
_cell.length_c   1.000
_cell.angle_alpha   90.00
_cell.angle_beta   90.00
_cell.angle_gamma   90.00
#
_symmetry.space_group_name_H-M   'P 1'
#
loop_
_entity.id
_entity.type
_entity.pdbx_description
1 polymer ?
#
loop_
_entity_poly.entity_id
_entity_poly.type
_entity_poly.pdbx_seq_one_letter_code
_entity_poly.pdbx_strand_id
1 'polypeptide(L)'
;MKIIFLFFFALFATVSFAQLPKSGTYIYDYCDEEYNKCIGKCKVVIKGSKIWVYAPANLTGIKEGELYESGTLYKHTSGKWIIIHNKKDKLTKILGGCEGPVWINFKQKRFWTC
;
A
#
# COMPACT_ATOMS: atom_id res chain seq x y z
N MET A 1 7.92 22.32 -56.12
CA MET A 1 7.92 22.76 -54.70
C MET A 1 7.54 21.57 -53.82
N LYS A 2 8.45 21.04 -53.00
CA LYS A 2 8.17 19.97 -52.03
C LYS A 2 8.03 20.62 -50.65
N ILE A 3 6.81 20.67 -50.12
CA ILE A 3 6.52 21.10 -48.75
C ILE A 3 6.74 19.89 -47.86
N ILE A 4 7.80 19.91 -47.05
CA ILE A 4 8.10 18.90 -46.05
C ILE A 4 7.27 19.24 -44.81
N PHE A 5 6.24 18.44 -44.52
CA PHE A 5 5.48 18.52 -43.28
C PHE A 5 6.30 17.85 -42.17
N LEU A 6 6.93 18.67 -41.32
CA LEU A 6 7.56 18.22 -40.07
C LEU A 6 6.47 17.94 -39.04
N PHE A 7 6.12 16.67 -38.85
CA PHE A 7 5.25 16.23 -37.76
C PHE A 7 6.05 16.22 -36.45
N PHE A 8 5.93 17.29 -35.67
CA PHE A 8 6.50 17.38 -34.33
C PHE A 8 5.62 16.58 -33.35
N PHE A 9 5.95 15.31 -33.14
CA PHE A 9 5.24 14.44 -32.19
C PHE A 9 5.65 14.82 -30.77
N ALA A 10 4.93 15.76 -30.16
CA ALA A 10 5.12 16.14 -28.75
C ALA A 10 4.68 14.97 -27.86
N LEU A 11 5.66 14.17 -27.42
CA LEU A 11 5.46 13.10 -26.46
C LEU A 11 5.19 13.71 -25.08
N PHE A 12 3.93 14.00 -24.77
CA PHE A 12 3.52 14.40 -23.43
C PHE A 12 3.69 13.21 -22.48
N ALA A 13 4.83 13.15 -21.80
CA ALA A 13 5.04 12.24 -20.68
C ALA A 13 4.15 12.71 -19.53
N THR A 14 2.96 12.14 -19.39
CA THR A 14 2.10 12.37 -18.23
C THR A 14 2.76 11.72 -17.01
N VAL A 15 3.41 12.52 -16.16
CA VAL A 15 3.88 12.07 -14.85
C VAL A 15 2.64 11.86 -13.98
N SER A 16 2.09 10.64 -14.01
CA SER A 16 0.96 10.26 -13.16
C SER A 16 1.48 10.06 -11.73
N PHE A 17 1.43 11.11 -10.91
CA PHE A 17 1.59 10.95 -9.47
C PHE A 17 0.49 10.01 -8.95
N ALA A 18 0.91 8.96 -8.23
CA ALA A 18 -0.04 7.99 -7.68
C ALA A 18 -0.99 8.69 -6.69
N GLN A 19 -2.27 8.78 -7.06
CA GLN A 19 -3.28 9.38 -6.21
C GLN A 19 -3.46 8.55 -4.93
N LEU A 20 -3.47 9.21 -3.78
CA LEU A 20 -3.77 8.57 -2.51
C LEU A 20 -5.17 7.94 -2.55
N PRO A 21 -5.37 6.79 -1.88
CA PRO A 21 -6.71 6.23 -1.71
C PRO A 21 -7.62 7.21 -0.96
N LYS A 22 -8.93 7.14 -1.22
CA LYS A 22 -9.91 7.98 -0.53
C LYS A 22 -9.89 7.69 0.97
N SER A 23 -9.96 8.74 1.78
CA SER A 23 -10.20 8.62 3.22
C SER A 23 -11.50 7.85 3.49
N GLY A 24 -11.52 7.07 4.56
CA GLY A 24 -12.68 6.26 4.93
C GLY A 24 -12.31 5.10 5.83
N THR A 25 -13.34 4.34 6.22
CA THR A 25 -13.20 3.09 6.96
C THR A 25 -13.57 1.95 6.04
N TYR A 26 -12.74 0.91 6.02
CA TYR A 26 -12.86 -0.21 5.10
C TYR A 26 -12.59 -1.52 5.81
N ILE A 27 -13.03 -2.62 5.18
CA ILE A 27 -12.67 -3.98 5.57
C ILE A 27 -11.75 -4.57 4.50
N TYR A 28 -10.62 -5.09 4.93
CA TYR A 28 -9.60 -5.73 4.11
C TYR A 28 -9.43 -7.18 4.56
N ASP A 29 -9.01 -8.05 3.66
CA ASP A 29 -8.47 -9.35 4.07
C ASP A 29 -7.10 -9.12 4.70
N TYR A 30 -6.89 -9.70 5.88
CA TYR A 30 -5.60 -9.75 6.56
C TYR A 30 -4.86 -10.98 6.05
N CYS A 31 -3.70 -10.76 5.43
CA CYS A 31 -2.90 -11.77 4.78
C CYS A 31 -1.48 -11.78 5.30
N ASP A 32 -0.93 -12.98 5.36
CA ASP A 32 0.36 -13.33 5.93
C ASP A 32 1.25 -13.82 4.78
N GLU A 33 2.42 -13.19 4.64
CA GLU A 33 3.36 -13.51 3.58
C GLU A 33 4.18 -14.77 3.85
N GLU A 34 4.41 -15.15 5.11
CA GLU A 34 5.16 -16.36 5.46
C GLU A 34 4.41 -17.61 4.97
N TYR A 35 3.09 -17.63 5.15
CA TYR A 35 2.22 -18.72 4.71
C TYR A 35 1.49 -18.44 3.39
N ASN A 36 1.70 -17.27 2.79
CA ASN A 36 1.03 -16.80 1.57
C ASN A 36 -0.49 -17.03 1.59
N LYS A 37 -1.14 -16.71 2.71
CA LYS A 37 -2.57 -16.96 2.93
C LYS A 37 -3.23 -15.81 3.67
N CYS A 38 -4.55 -15.67 3.51
CA CYS A 38 -5.33 -14.72 4.29
C CYS A 38 -6.02 -15.45 5.46
N ILE A 39 -5.87 -14.91 6.68
CA ILE A 39 -6.28 -15.58 7.92
C ILE A 39 -7.48 -14.91 8.61
N GLY A 40 -7.97 -13.79 8.06
CA GLY A 40 -9.14 -13.11 8.59
C GLY A 40 -9.43 -11.80 7.87
N LYS A 41 -10.31 -11.00 8.47
CA LYS A 41 -10.64 -9.65 8.00
C LYS A 41 -10.19 -8.63 9.03
N CYS A 42 -9.61 -7.54 8.57
CA CYS A 42 -9.18 -6.42 9.39
C CYS A 42 -9.91 -5.14 9.01
N LYS A 43 -10.12 -4.27 10.00
CA LYS A 43 -10.61 -2.90 9.76
C LYS A 43 -9.41 -2.03 9.38
N VAL A 44 -9.56 -1.24 8.34
CA VAL A 44 -8.57 -0.28 7.86
C VAL A 44 -9.20 1.11 7.81
N VAL A 45 -8.62 2.07 8.52
CA VAL A 45 -9.04 3.46 8.53
C VAL A 45 -7.99 4.30 7.83
N ILE A 46 -8.40 5.10 6.85
CA ILE A 46 -7.54 5.99 6.08
C ILE A 46 -8.02 7.43 6.29
N LYS A 47 -7.08 8.33 6.62
CA LYS A 47 -7.31 9.78 6.67
C LYS A 47 -6.16 10.49 5.96
N GLY A 48 -6.40 10.91 4.71
CA GLY A 48 -5.34 11.45 3.86
C GLY A 48 -4.25 10.41 3.61
N SER A 49 -3.00 10.74 3.94
CA SER A 49 -1.88 9.79 3.86
C SER A 49 -1.73 8.90 5.10
N LYS A 50 -2.51 9.11 6.16
CA LYS A 50 -2.41 8.30 7.38
C LYS A 50 -3.33 7.08 7.31
N ILE A 51 -2.83 5.97 7.86
CA ILE A 51 -3.52 4.68 7.89
C ILE A 51 -3.42 4.05 9.28
N TRP A 52 -4.49 3.39 9.70
CA TRP A 52 -4.57 2.54 10.89
C TRP A 52 -5.22 1.21 10.51
N VAL A 53 -4.60 0.11 10.90
CA VAL A 53 -5.06 -1.25 10.68
C VAL A 53 -5.31 -1.89 12.04
N TYR A 54 -6.48 -2.50 12.20
CA TYR A 54 -6.90 -3.12 13.46
C TYR A 54 -6.88 -4.65 13.32
N ALA A 55 -6.51 -5.33 14.41
CA ALA A 55 -6.29 -6.77 14.42
C ALA A 55 -7.55 -7.57 14.04
N PRO A 56 -7.41 -8.67 13.28
CA PRO A 56 -8.49 -9.62 13.05
C PRO A 56 -8.72 -10.51 14.29
N ALA A 57 -9.83 -11.26 14.31
CA ALA A 57 -10.19 -12.14 15.43
C ALA A 57 -9.18 -13.25 15.74
N ASN A 58 -8.47 -13.74 14.72
CA ASN A 58 -7.65 -14.96 14.80
C ASN A 58 -6.15 -14.69 15.00
N LEU A 59 -5.78 -13.50 15.47
CA LEU A 59 -4.38 -13.12 15.64
C LEU A 59 -3.92 -13.38 17.08
N THR A 60 -2.86 -14.18 17.24
CA THR A 60 -2.32 -14.51 18.55
C THR A 60 -1.64 -13.28 19.18
N GLY A 61 -1.91 -13.02 20.46
CA GLY A 61 -1.22 -11.98 21.24
C GLY A 61 -1.79 -10.56 21.12
N ILE A 62 -2.86 -10.35 20.36
CA ILE A 62 -3.56 -9.07 20.24
C ILE A 62 -5.07 -9.33 20.11
N LYS A 63 -5.92 -8.51 20.76
CA LYS A 63 -7.37 -8.74 20.70
C LYS A 63 -7.96 -8.21 19.40
N GLU A 64 -9.04 -8.83 18.95
CA GLU A 64 -9.80 -8.34 17.80
C GLU A 64 -10.14 -6.86 17.96
N GLY A 65 -9.89 -6.06 16.92
CA GLY A 65 -10.21 -4.65 16.91
C GLY A 65 -9.24 -3.75 17.67
N GLU A 66 -8.21 -4.28 18.32
CA GLU A 66 -7.08 -3.49 18.82
C GLU A 66 -6.21 -2.98 17.67
N LEU A 67 -5.48 -1.88 17.90
CA LEU A 67 -4.61 -1.32 16.88
C LEU A 67 -3.43 -2.26 16.63
N TYR A 68 -3.34 -2.80 15.40
CA TYR A 68 -2.26 -3.69 14.99
C TYR A 68 -1.12 -2.91 14.33
N GLU A 69 -1.45 -2.01 13.40
CA GLU A 69 -0.45 -1.27 12.64
C GLU A 69 -0.95 0.16 12.34
N SER A 70 -0.05 1.13 12.27
CA SER A 70 -0.36 2.48 11.80
C SER A 70 0.85 3.22 11.23
N GLY A 71 0.61 4.07 10.23
CA GLY A 71 1.70 4.85 9.68
C GLY A 71 1.27 5.78 8.57
N THR A 72 2.19 6.02 7.64
CA THR A 72 1.94 6.86 6.47
C THR A 72 1.97 6.00 5.22
N LEU A 73 0.97 6.15 4.36
CA LEU A 73 0.91 5.51 3.06
C LEU A 73 1.96 6.09 2.13
N TYR A 74 2.73 5.21 1.51
CA TYR A 74 3.73 5.56 0.53
C TYR A 74 3.68 4.59 -0.65
N LYS A 75 3.70 5.13 -1.87
CA LYS A 75 3.80 4.31 -3.08
C LYS A 75 5.28 3.99 -3.30
N HIS A 76 5.68 2.77 -3.00
CA HIS A 76 7.04 2.32 -3.18
C HIS A 76 7.37 2.19 -4.68
N THR A 77 8.66 2.25 -5.03
CA THR A 77 9.16 2.14 -6.43
C THR A 77 8.81 0.80 -7.09
N SER A 78 8.54 -0.24 -6.29
CA SER A 78 7.99 -1.52 -6.74
C SER A 78 6.54 -1.45 -7.22
N GLY A 79 5.86 -0.33 -7.00
CA GLY A 79 4.44 -0.16 -7.27
C GLY A 79 3.52 -0.68 -6.16
N LYS A 80 4.03 -1.29 -5.08
CA LYS A 80 3.22 -1.61 -3.89
C LYS A 80 2.97 -0.34 -3.06
N TRP A 81 1.81 -0.27 -2.42
CA TRP A 81 1.57 0.74 -1.37
C TRP A 81 2.04 0.16 -0.05
N ILE A 82 2.94 0.84 0.63
CA ILE A 82 3.53 0.40 1.89
C ILE A 82 3.13 1.35 3.02
N ILE A 83 3.17 0.84 4.24
CA ILE A 83 3.04 1.65 5.45
C ILE A 83 4.46 1.97 5.93
N ILE A 84 4.80 3.25 5.98
CA ILE A 84 6.10 3.72 6.47
C ILE A 84 5.97 4.45 7.81
N HIS A 85 6.99 4.29 8.63
CA HIS A 85 7.13 4.94 9.93
C HIS A 85 8.23 6.01 9.89
N ASN A 86 9.23 5.81 9.04
CA ASN A 86 10.36 6.71 8.91
C ASN A 86 10.80 6.87 7.44
N LYS A 87 11.79 7.73 7.19
CA LYS A 87 12.28 8.00 5.82
C LYS A 87 13.10 6.84 5.24
N LYS A 88 13.74 6.01 6.07
CA LYS A 88 14.56 4.87 5.62
C LYS A 88 13.71 3.78 4.97
N ASP A 89 12.48 3.59 5.47
CA ASP A 89 11.50 2.66 4.89
C ASP A 89 11.17 2.96 3.43
N LYS A 90 11.41 4.19 2.95
CA LYS A 90 11.20 4.56 1.54
C LYS A 90 12.27 4.02 0.60
N LEU A 91 13.44 3.70 1.15
CA LEU A 91 14.66 3.32 0.42
C LEU A 91 14.94 1.82 0.48
N THR A 92 14.18 1.07 1.27
CA THR A 92 14.37 -0.37 1.37
C THR A 92 14.06 -1.05 0.04
N LYS A 93 14.91 -2.01 -0.35
CA LYS A 93 14.63 -2.89 -1.48
C LYS A 93 13.79 -4.10 -1.07
N ILE A 94 13.75 -4.41 0.23
CA ILE A 94 13.01 -5.52 0.82
C ILE A 94 11.62 -5.00 1.19
N LEU A 95 10.59 -5.65 0.68
CA LEU A 95 9.19 -5.31 0.94
C LEU A 95 8.48 -6.53 1.49
N GLY A 96 7.71 -6.32 2.56
CA GLY A 96 7.05 -7.41 3.24
C GLY A 96 8.05 -8.38 3.90
N GLY A 97 7.56 -9.56 4.26
CA GLY A 97 8.20 -10.46 5.20
C GLY A 97 8.36 -9.83 6.59
N CYS A 98 9.00 -10.56 7.50
CA CYS A 98 9.28 -10.08 8.85
C CYS A 98 10.41 -9.01 8.90
N GLU A 99 11.00 -8.64 7.76
CA GLU A 99 12.11 -7.69 7.67
C GLU A 99 11.77 -6.37 6.95
N GLY A 100 10.70 -6.36 6.15
CA GLY A 100 10.29 -5.21 5.34
C GLY A 100 9.03 -4.52 5.87
N PRO A 101 8.72 -3.32 5.35
CA PRO A 101 7.46 -2.66 5.66
C PRO A 101 6.28 -3.48 5.13
N VAL A 102 5.23 -3.56 5.94
CA VAL A 102 3.95 -4.13 5.53
C VAL A 102 3.34 -3.33 4.38
N TRP A 103 2.49 -3.98 3.60
CA TRP A 103 1.95 -3.36 2.40
C TRP A 103 0.48 -3.68 2.17
N ILE A 104 -0.15 -2.88 1.32
CA ILE A 104 -1.59 -2.91 1.10
C ILE A 104 -1.91 -2.88 -0.38
N ASN A 105 -2.78 -3.80 -0.81
CA ASN A 105 -3.37 -3.82 -2.13
C ASN A 105 -4.78 -3.22 -2.04
N PHE A 106 -4.92 -1.94 -2.34
CA PHE A 106 -6.22 -1.26 -2.33
C PHE A 106 -7.22 -1.82 -3.36
N LYS A 107 -6.74 -2.37 -4.48
CA LYS A 107 -7.61 -2.92 -5.54
C LYS A 107 -8.22 -4.26 -5.10
N GLN A 108 -7.40 -5.14 -4.54
CA GLN A 108 -7.84 -6.45 -4.05
C GLN A 108 -8.39 -6.39 -2.61
N LYS A 109 -8.29 -5.24 -1.95
CA LYS A 109 -8.59 -5.07 -0.52
C LYS A 109 -7.85 -6.06 0.37
N ARG A 110 -6.53 -6.18 0.19
CA ARG A 110 -5.67 -7.06 0.99
C ARG A 110 -4.61 -6.27 1.74
N PHE A 111 -4.50 -6.48 3.04
CA PHE A 111 -3.40 -6.02 3.87
C PHE A 111 -2.45 -7.19 4.08
N TRP A 112 -1.18 -6.99 3.73
CA TRP A 112 -0.14 -8.01 3.78
C TRP A 112 0.90 -7.65 4.83
N THR A 113 1.11 -8.58 5.74
CA THR A 113 2.12 -8.54 6.79
C THR A 113 3.03 -9.76 6.68
N CYS A 114 4.04 -9.85 7.56
CA CYS A 114 4.38 -11.16 8.11
C CYS A 114 3.13 -11.65 8.86
#